data_AF-A0A498KYS0-F1
#
_entry.id   AF-A0A498KYS0-F1
#
_cell.length_a   1.000
_cell.length_b   1.000
_cell.length_c   1.000
_cell.angle_alpha   90.00
_cell.angle_beta   90.00
_cell.angle_gamma   90.00
#
_symmetry.space_group_name_H-M   'P 1'
#
loop_
_entity.id
_entity.type
_entity.pdbx_description
1 polymer ?
#
loop_
_entity_poly.entity_id
_entity_poly.type
_entity_poly.pdbx_seq_one_letter_code
_entity_poly.pdbx_strand_id
1 'polypeptide(L)'
;MSWVDPHETDAEQWAGDAAAERSCTSVYERAFDTGRPFERTDKLVLQGPSVTQEFRTRGYERARVDYHLAVETDGWVKLLARGHLWGGDEPHQRFRAQYRREGEPTETVPFDEYLAWTRYQFGTIDVESGRLTFDGESDREERMRRLDWADLYAPDRLRLAELELIRNPALARYALRNRGDWRDVVDALRYNPETFAVRP
;
A
#
# COMPACT_ATOMS: atom_id res chain seq x y z
N MET A 1 6.28 0.51 38.81
CA MET A 1 5.14 1.37 38.47
C MET A 1 5.46 2.75 39.03
N SER A 2 5.74 3.72 38.15
CA SER A 2 6.09 5.08 38.57
C SER A 2 4.79 5.85 38.82
N TRP A 3 4.66 6.41 40.02
CA TRP A 3 3.56 7.30 40.39
C TRP A 3 3.83 8.68 39.78
N VAL A 4 2.81 9.29 39.18
CA VAL A 4 2.89 10.60 38.51
C VAL A 4 2.57 11.69 39.54
N ASP A 5 3.44 12.69 39.67
CA ASP A 5 3.28 13.80 40.61
C ASP A 5 2.30 14.85 40.06
N PRO A 6 1.18 15.13 40.75
CA PRO A 6 0.19 16.12 40.32
C PRO A 6 0.69 17.59 40.38
N HIS A 7 1.91 17.85 40.82
CA HIS A 7 2.52 19.18 40.88
C HIS A 7 3.67 19.40 39.88
N GLU A 8 3.88 18.48 38.93
CA GLU A 8 4.91 18.57 37.90
C GLU A 8 4.56 19.65 36.85
N THR A 9 5.17 20.83 36.99
CA THR A 9 4.91 22.03 36.17
C THR A 9 5.90 22.23 35.01
N ASP A 10 6.77 21.25 34.72
CA ASP A 10 7.81 21.40 33.70
C ASP A 10 7.24 21.12 32.29
N ALA A 11 7.00 22.19 31.52
CA ALA A 11 6.28 22.10 30.24
C ALA A 11 6.99 21.22 29.18
N GLU A 12 8.32 21.04 29.28
CA GLU A 12 9.09 20.19 28.38
C GLU A 12 8.88 18.68 28.64
N GLN A 13 8.49 18.29 29.85
CA GLN A 13 8.11 16.90 30.16
C GLN A 13 6.69 16.55 29.70
N TRP A 14 5.83 17.57 29.55
CA TRP A 14 4.49 17.47 28.98
C TRP A 14 4.48 17.55 27.45
N ALA A 15 5.49 18.16 26.85
CA ALA A 15 5.69 18.21 25.42
C ALA A 15 6.08 16.79 24.94
N GLY A 16 5.06 15.96 24.74
CA GLY A 16 5.22 14.64 24.14
C GLY A 16 6.00 14.73 22.84
N ASP A 17 6.74 13.67 22.53
CA ASP A 17 7.52 13.53 21.30
C ASP A 17 6.78 14.09 20.07
N ALA A 18 7.49 14.67 19.10
CA ALA A 18 6.91 15.10 17.82
C ALA A 18 6.15 13.97 17.06
N ALA A 19 6.37 12.71 17.44
CA ALA A 19 5.57 11.57 17.02
C ALA A 19 4.10 11.64 17.49
N ALA A 20 3.84 12.24 18.66
CA ALA A 20 2.51 12.47 19.22
C ALA A 20 1.77 13.61 18.49
N GLU A 21 2.44 14.66 18.01
CA GLU A 21 1.79 15.71 17.20
C GLU A 21 1.24 15.18 15.87
N ARG A 22 1.98 14.27 15.21
CA ARG A 22 1.51 13.55 14.01
C ARG A 22 0.27 12.67 14.26
N SER A 23 -0.05 12.36 15.51
CA SER A 23 -1.23 11.56 15.86
C SER A 23 -2.55 12.33 15.73
N CYS A 24 -2.50 13.67 15.74
CA CYS A 24 -3.69 14.54 15.59
C CYS A 24 -3.91 15.02 14.15
N THR A 25 -2.88 15.01 13.30
CA THR A 25 -2.99 15.42 11.88
C THR A 25 -3.78 14.39 11.08
N SER A 26 -4.81 14.83 10.37
CA SER A 26 -5.65 13.93 9.57
C SER A 26 -4.88 13.34 8.39
N VAL A 27 -5.32 12.17 7.90
CA VAL A 27 -4.76 11.53 6.69
C VAL A 27 -4.72 12.50 5.51
N TYR A 28 -5.74 13.35 5.38
CA TYR A 28 -5.81 14.35 4.32
C TYR A 28 -4.74 15.43 4.46
N GLU A 29 -4.55 15.99 5.66
CA GLU A 29 -3.53 17.02 5.92
C GLU A 29 -2.13 16.45 5.71
N ARG A 30 -1.85 15.25 6.22
CA ARG A 30 -0.56 14.58 5.97
C ARG A 30 -0.29 14.38 4.47
N ALA A 31 -1.30 13.99 3.70
CA ALA A 31 -1.17 13.86 2.24
C ALA A 31 -0.95 15.20 1.55
N PHE A 32 -1.66 16.25 1.99
CA PHE A 32 -1.54 17.60 1.45
C PHE A 32 -0.14 18.20 1.68
N ASP A 33 0.44 17.95 2.85
CA ASP A 33 1.78 18.43 3.21
C ASP A 33 2.91 17.59 2.57
N THR A 34 2.56 16.49 1.87
CA THR A 34 3.55 15.65 1.20
C THR A 34 4.03 16.29 -0.10
N GLY A 35 5.33 16.61 -0.15
CA GLY A 35 5.97 17.10 -1.37
C GLY A 35 6.07 16.03 -2.46
N ARG A 36 6.22 16.50 -3.72
CA ARG A 36 6.55 15.66 -4.88
C ARG A 36 7.94 16.06 -5.40
N PRO A 37 8.77 15.12 -5.90
CA PRO A 37 8.50 13.69 -6.02
C PRO A 37 8.43 12.99 -4.66
N PHE A 38 7.78 11.82 -4.64
CA PHE A 38 7.60 10.99 -3.45
C PHE A 38 7.99 9.55 -3.76
N GLU A 39 8.71 8.92 -2.84
CA GLU A 39 9.05 7.50 -2.89
C GLU A 39 8.93 6.85 -1.51
N ARG A 40 8.35 5.65 -1.46
CA ARG A 40 8.25 4.84 -0.24
C ARG A 40 8.30 3.35 -0.57
N THR A 41 8.83 2.56 0.36
CA THR A 41 8.69 1.10 0.33
C THR A 41 7.81 0.64 1.48
N ASP A 42 7.00 -0.38 1.21
CA ASP A 42 6.10 -0.98 2.18
C ASP A 42 6.19 -2.51 2.09
N LYS A 43 5.84 -3.20 3.17
CA LYS A 43 5.84 -4.66 3.22
C LYS A 43 4.55 -5.15 3.84
N LEU A 44 3.89 -6.05 3.13
CA LEU A 44 2.73 -6.78 3.58
C LEU A 44 3.08 -8.23 3.83
N VAL A 45 2.75 -8.73 5.02
CA VAL A 45 2.76 -10.16 5.33
C VAL A 45 1.39 -10.52 5.87
N LEU A 46 0.71 -11.45 5.22
CA LEU A 46 -0.60 -11.95 5.63
C LEU A 46 -0.57 -13.45 5.85
N GLN A 47 -1.42 -13.92 6.75
CA GLN A 47 -1.59 -15.33 7.08
C GLN A 47 -3.08 -15.64 7.30
N GLY A 48 -3.47 -16.88 6.97
CA GLY A 48 -4.82 -17.40 7.17
C GLY A 48 -5.86 -16.75 6.22
N PRO A 49 -7.14 -16.69 6.64
CA PRO A 49 -8.26 -16.29 5.78
C PRO A 49 -8.13 -14.89 5.14
N SER A 50 -7.33 -14.01 5.75
CA SER A 50 -7.05 -12.68 5.21
C SER A 50 -6.42 -12.71 3.81
N VAL A 51 -5.64 -13.74 3.48
CA VAL A 51 -4.99 -13.87 2.17
C VAL A 51 -6.02 -14.04 1.05
N THR A 52 -6.98 -14.94 1.25
CA THR A 52 -8.10 -15.15 0.32
C THR A 52 -8.96 -13.91 0.17
N GLN A 53 -9.26 -13.21 1.28
CA GLN A 53 -10.07 -11.99 1.26
C GLN A 53 -9.39 -10.86 0.46
N GLU A 54 -8.09 -10.65 0.67
CA GLU A 54 -7.34 -9.53 0.12
C GLU A 54 -6.93 -9.74 -1.34
N PHE A 55 -6.52 -10.97 -1.70
CA PHE A 55 -6.03 -11.31 -3.05
C PHE A 55 -7.05 -12.04 -3.91
N ARG A 56 -8.27 -12.31 -3.42
CA ARG A 56 -9.31 -13.06 -4.15
C ARG A 56 -8.81 -14.43 -4.65
N THR A 57 -7.91 -15.05 -3.89
CA THR A 57 -7.27 -16.34 -4.24
C THR A 57 -8.07 -17.50 -3.67
N ARG A 58 -8.09 -18.64 -4.37
CA ARG A 58 -8.93 -19.78 -3.96
C ARG A 58 -8.29 -20.68 -2.90
N GLY A 59 -6.98 -20.63 -2.71
CA GLY A 59 -6.30 -21.58 -1.81
C GLY A 59 -5.05 -21.08 -1.09
N TYR A 60 -4.57 -19.86 -1.32
CA TYR A 60 -3.36 -19.41 -0.61
C TYR A 60 -3.66 -19.01 0.84
N GLU A 61 -2.82 -19.47 1.74
CA GLU A 61 -2.93 -19.19 3.18
C GLU A 61 -1.91 -18.17 3.65
N ARG A 62 -0.88 -17.88 2.84
CA ARG A 62 0.20 -16.97 3.19
C ARG A 62 0.51 -16.05 2.02
N ALA A 63 0.76 -14.79 2.32
CA ALA A 63 1.21 -13.80 1.36
C ALA A 63 2.36 -13.00 1.93
N ARG A 64 3.36 -12.73 1.10
CA ARG A 64 4.43 -11.76 1.38
C ARG A 64 4.62 -10.90 0.16
N VAL A 65 4.38 -9.60 0.30
CA VAL A 65 4.49 -8.62 -0.79
C VAL A 65 5.34 -7.46 -0.34
N ASP A 66 6.37 -7.17 -1.12
CA ASP A 66 7.14 -5.94 -1.01
C ASP A 66 6.61 -4.95 -2.06
N TYR A 67 6.30 -3.75 -1.61
CA TYR A 67 5.78 -2.66 -2.41
C TYR A 67 6.82 -1.56 -2.57
N HIS A 68 6.81 -0.95 -3.75
CA HIS A 68 7.52 0.29 -4.05
C HIS A 68 6.51 1.27 -4.66
N LEU A 69 6.35 2.40 -3.98
CA LEU A 69 5.36 3.43 -4.23
C LEU A 69 6.09 4.68 -4.71
N ALA A 70 5.66 5.27 -5.82
CA ALA A 70 6.22 6.53 -6.30
C ALA A 70 5.17 7.46 -6.91
N VAL A 71 5.31 8.75 -6.62
CA VAL A 71 4.71 9.86 -7.39
C VAL A 71 5.84 10.71 -7.94
N GLU A 72 5.97 10.75 -9.25
CA GLU A 72 7.01 11.52 -9.94
C GLU A 72 6.68 13.03 -9.96
N THR A 73 7.65 13.86 -10.35
CA THR A 73 7.49 15.33 -10.40
C THR A 73 6.36 15.79 -11.35
N ASP A 74 6.16 15.07 -12.45
CA ASP A 74 5.09 15.30 -13.43
C ASP A 74 3.74 14.70 -13.01
N GLY A 75 3.67 14.13 -11.80
CA GLY A 75 2.48 13.53 -11.23
C GLY A 75 2.22 12.09 -11.69
N TRP A 76 3.16 11.41 -12.34
CA TRP A 76 3.00 10.00 -12.68
C TRP A 76 2.91 9.13 -11.43
N VAL A 77 1.90 8.25 -11.41
CA VAL A 77 1.72 7.27 -10.34
C VAL A 77 2.36 5.95 -10.77
N LYS A 78 3.20 5.39 -9.90
CA LYS A 78 3.80 4.09 -10.09
C LYS A 78 3.74 3.28 -8.80
N LEU A 79 3.11 2.13 -8.87
CA LEU A 79 3.12 1.12 -7.81
C LEU A 79 3.76 -0.15 -8.37
N LEU A 80 4.83 -0.62 -7.75
CA LEU A 80 5.41 -1.92 -8.01
C LEU A 80 5.16 -2.84 -6.81
N ALA A 81 4.44 -3.94 -7.04
CA ALA A 81 4.24 -5.02 -6.10
C ALA A 81 5.07 -6.23 -6.54
N ARG A 82 5.84 -6.82 -5.64
CA ARG A 82 6.54 -8.10 -5.87
C ARG A 82 6.33 -9.00 -4.68
N GLY A 83 6.02 -10.26 -4.91
CA GLY A 83 5.64 -11.10 -3.81
C GLY A 83 5.52 -12.57 -4.11
N HIS A 84 5.13 -13.27 -3.06
CA HIS A 84 4.88 -14.69 -3.03
C HIS A 84 3.54 -14.97 -2.36
N LEU A 85 2.80 -15.91 -2.93
CA LEU A 85 1.57 -16.46 -2.37
C LEU A 85 1.76 -17.97 -2.25
N TRP A 86 1.49 -18.55 -1.08
CA TRP A 86 1.73 -19.97 -0.81
C TRP A 86 0.87 -20.54 0.31
N GLY A 87 0.97 -21.86 0.50
CA GLY A 87 0.11 -22.61 1.42
C GLY A 87 -1.20 -23.04 0.74
N GLY A 88 -1.94 -23.90 1.44
CA GLY A 88 -3.09 -24.62 0.89
C GLY A 88 -2.72 -25.64 -0.18
N ASP A 89 -3.72 -26.03 -0.98
CA ASP A 89 -3.59 -27.08 -2.01
C ASP A 89 -3.18 -26.54 -3.39
N GLU A 90 -2.96 -25.23 -3.53
CA GLU A 90 -2.61 -24.57 -4.79
C GLU A 90 -1.07 -24.51 -4.99
N PRO A 91 -0.57 -24.64 -6.24
CA PRO A 91 0.84 -24.40 -6.53
C PRO A 91 1.26 -23.01 -6.08
N HIS A 92 2.40 -22.90 -5.40
CA HIS A 92 2.85 -21.60 -4.90
C HIS A 92 3.17 -20.68 -6.05
N GLN A 93 3.01 -19.38 -5.83
CA GLN A 93 3.16 -18.38 -6.87
C GLN A 93 4.16 -17.32 -6.47
N ARG A 94 5.10 -17.02 -7.37
CA ARG A 94 5.91 -15.80 -7.35
C ARG A 94 5.35 -14.83 -8.39
N PHE A 95 5.16 -13.58 -8.01
CA PHE A 95 4.64 -12.57 -8.91
C PHE A 95 5.38 -11.23 -8.81
N ARG A 96 5.22 -10.45 -9.88
CA ARG A 96 5.60 -9.04 -9.96
C ARG A 96 4.52 -8.32 -10.75
N ALA A 97 3.89 -7.31 -10.15
CA ALA A 97 2.90 -6.46 -10.78
C ALA A 97 3.36 -5.00 -10.73
N GLN A 98 3.15 -4.26 -11.80
CA GLN A 98 3.38 -2.84 -11.87
C GLN A 98 2.12 -2.15 -12.36
N TYR A 99 1.63 -1.21 -11.57
CA TYR A 99 0.49 -0.37 -11.87
C TYR A 99 0.97 1.03 -12.19
N ARG A 100 0.45 1.60 -13.28
CA ARG A 100 0.77 2.96 -13.73
C ARG A 100 -0.49 3.72 -14.07
N ARG A 101 -0.43 5.03 -13.85
CA ARG A 101 -1.42 5.97 -14.36
C ARG A 101 -0.72 7.25 -14.81
N GLU A 102 -0.97 7.61 -16.06
CA GLU A 102 -0.34 8.74 -16.75
C GLU A 102 -1.18 10.03 -16.59
N GLY A 103 -0.65 11.13 -17.12
CA GLY A 103 -1.36 12.40 -17.34
C GLY A 103 -1.28 13.40 -16.18
N GLU A 104 -1.79 14.60 -16.38
CA GLU A 104 -1.99 15.54 -15.27
C GLU A 104 -3.16 15.07 -14.39
N PRO A 105 -3.12 15.32 -13.06
CA PRO A 105 -4.18 14.87 -12.15
C PRO A 105 -5.56 15.46 -12.48
N THR A 106 -5.60 16.60 -13.17
CA THR A 106 -6.83 17.31 -13.57
C THR A 106 -7.43 16.82 -14.88
N GLU A 107 -6.67 16.11 -15.70
CA GLU A 107 -7.10 15.60 -17.01
C GLU A 107 -7.59 14.15 -16.95
N THR A 108 -7.46 13.51 -15.79
CA THR A 108 -7.78 12.10 -15.60
C THR A 108 -8.59 11.90 -14.31
N VAL A 109 -9.68 11.12 -14.36
CA VAL A 109 -10.52 10.84 -13.17
C VAL A 109 -9.81 9.83 -12.24
N PRO A 110 -9.47 10.17 -10.98
CA PRO A 110 -8.80 9.23 -10.08
C PRO A 110 -9.62 7.97 -9.85
N PHE A 111 -8.93 6.85 -9.62
CA PHE A 111 -9.53 5.53 -9.34
C PHE A 111 -10.46 5.02 -10.44
N ASP A 112 -10.19 5.39 -11.69
CA ASP A 112 -10.87 4.83 -12.85
C ASP A 112 -10.14 3.55 -13.29
N GLU A 113 -9.24 3.66 -14.26
CA GLU A 113 -8.41 2.56 -14.73
C GLU A 113 -6.92 2.75 -14.40
N TYR A 114 -6.22 1.63 -14.22
CA TYR A 114 -4.76 1.55 -14.11
C TYR A 114 -4.19 0.61 -15.16
N LEU A 115 -3.10 1.02 -15.81
CA LEU A 115 -2.34 0.11 -16.66
C LEU A 115 -1.54 -0.83 -15.75
N ALA A 116 -1.88 -2.12 -15.80
CA ALA A 116 -1.24 -3.17 -15.03
C ALA A 116 -0.40 -4.07 -15.94
N TRP A 117 0.90 -4.07 -15.69
CA TRP A 117 1.80 -5.13 -16.17
C TRP A 117 1.97 -6.16 -15.07
N THR A 118 1.81 -7.44 -15.37
CA THR A 118 1.96 -8.52 -14.39
C THR A 118 2.77 -9.66 -14.98
N ARG A 119 3.71 -10.15 -14.19
CA ARG A 119 4.48 -11.36 -14.47
C ARG A 119 4.37 -12.31 -13.29
N TYR A 120 4.13 -13.59 -13.54
CA TYR A 120 4.07 -14.59 -12.49
C TYR A 120 4.66 -15.93 -12.93
N GLN A 121 4.96 -16.77 -11.95
CA GLN A 121 5.49 -18.11 -12.13
C GLN A 121 5.00 -19.00 -10.99
N PHE A 122 4.62 -20.23 -11.29
CA PHE A 122 4.26 -21.24 -10.29
C PHE A 122 5.47 -22.11 -9.92
N GLY A 123 5.41 -22.67 -8.73
CA GLY A 123 6.41 -23.60 -8.22
C GLY A 123 6.22 -23.87 -6.73
N THR A 124 7.32 -24.11 -6.02
CA THR A 124 7.32 -24.45 -4.60
C THR A 124 8.09 -23.41 -3.79
N ILE A 125 7.70 -23.25 -2.54
CA ILE A 125 8.29 -22.32 -1.57
C ILE A 125 8.70 -23.14 -0.37
N ASP A 126 9.95 -22.98 0.00
CA ASP A 126 10.49 -23.45 1.25
C ASP A 126 10.80 -22.24 2.16
N VAL A 127 10.53 -22.42 3.46
CA VAL A 127 10.77 -21.39 4.47
C VAL A 127 11.62 -21.96 5.59
N GLU A 128 12.92 -21.99 5.35
CA GLU A 128 13.93 -22.38 6.34
C GLU A 128 14.46 -21.17 7.11
N SER A 129 14.42 -21.22 8.44
CA SER A 129 15.03 -20.21 9.34
C SER A 129 14.63 -18.76 9.02
N GLY A 130 13.38 -18.54 8.58
CA GLY A 130 12.87 -17.22 8.20
C GLY A 130 13.29 -16.71 6.81
N ARG A 131 14.07 -17.49 6.06
CA ARG A 131 14.42 -17.21 4.67
C ARG A 131 13.42 -17.93 3.76
N LEU A 132 12.76 -17.15 2.91
CA LEU A 132 11.88 -17.67 1.87
C LEU A 132 12.72 -17.96 0.62
N THR A 133 12.68 -19.20 0.15
CA THR A 133 13.22 -19.64 -1.14
C THR A 133 12.08 -20.04 -2.06
N PHE A 134 12.24 -19.81 -3.37
CA PHE A 134 11.24 -20.17 -4.38
C PHE A 134 11.94 -20.97 -5.47
N ASP A 135 11.46 -22.18 -5.70
CA ASP A 135 11.86 -23.02 -6.81
C ASP A 135 10.76 -22.99 -7.88
N GLY A 136 11.15 -22.62 -9.11
CA GLY A 136 10.20 -22.36 -10.19
C GLY A 136 10.01 -23.59 -11.05
N GLU A 137 8.78 -24.10 -11.08
CA GLU A 137 8.46 -25.35 -11.79
C GLU A 137 7.73 -25.10 -13.11
N SER A 138 7.06 -23.95 -13.25
CA SER A 138 6.40 -23.56 -14.49
C SER A 138 7.21 -22.55 -15.30
N ASP A 139 6.84 -22.39 -16.56
CA ASP A 139 7.24 -21.21 -17.33
C ASP A 139 6.68 -19.93 -16.72
N ARG A 140 7.31 -18.82 -17.07
CA ARG A 140 6.89 -17.48 -16.62
C ARG A 140 5.83 -16.96 -17.57
N GLU A 141 4.70 -16.54 -17.00
CA GLU A 141 3.64 -15.85 -17.73
C GLU A 141 3.75 -14.34 -17.55
N GLU A 142 3.41 -13.59 -18.58
CA GLU A 142 3.42 -12.13 -18.59
C GLU A 142 2.17 -11.59 -19.27
N ARG A 143 1.57 -10.55 -18.69
CA ARG A 143 0.31 -9.95 -19.16
C ARG A 143 0.35 -8.43 -18.98
N MET A 144 -0.26 -7.73 -19.92
CA MET A 144 -0.54 -6.29 -19.81
C MET A 144 -2.03 -6.05 -20.01
N ARG A 145 -2.66 -5.31 -19.10
CA ARG A 145 -4.10 -5.05 -19.10
C ARG A 145 -4.42 -3.69 -18.47
N ARG A 146 -5.51 -3.06 -18.88
CA ARG A 146 -6.15 -2.02 -18.08
C ARG A 146 -7.04 -2.69 -17.05
N LEU A 147 -6.96 -2.22 -15.81
CA LEU A 147 -7.77 -2.73 -14.70
C LEU A 147 -8.59 -1.59 -14.13
N ASP A 148 -9.89 -1.82 -14.03
CA ASP A 148 -10.76 -0.98 -13.23
C ASP A 148 -10.34 -1.02 -11.76
N TRP A 149 -10.61 0.07 -11.05
CA TRP A 149 -10.38 0.16 -9.60
C TRP A 149 -10.96 -1.03 -8.84
N ALA A 150 -12.14 -1.52 -9.21
CA ALA A 150 -12.79 -2.65 -8.56
C ALA A 150 -12.08 -3.99 -8.80
N ASP A 151 -11.27 -4.12 -9.85
CA ASP A 151 -10.56 -5.34 -10.21
C ASP A 151 -9.18 -5.48 -9.57
N LEU A 152 -8.69 -4.40 -8.96
CA LEU A 152 -7.45 -4.40 -8.21
C LEU A 152 -7.60 -5.14 -6.88
N TYR A 153 -6.52 -5.79 -6.44
CA TYR A 153 -6.46 -6.39 -5.12
C TYR A 153 -6.57 -5.33 -4.03
N ALA A 154 -7.25 -5.65 -2.93
CA ALA A 154 -7.49 -4.70 -1.85
C ALA A 154 -6.19 -4.08 -1.27
N PRO A 155 -5.09 -4.84 -1.11
CA PRO A 155 -3.82 -4.26 -0.70
C PRO A 155 -3.27 -3.23 -1.69
N ASP A 156 -3.38 -3.50 -2.98
CA ASP A 156 -2.85 -2.65 -4.05
C ASP A 156 -3.68 -1.37 -4.17
N ARG A 157 -5.01 -1.47 -4.02
CA ARG A 157 -5.93 -0.31 -3.95
C ARG A 157 -5.54 0.63 -2.82
N LEU A 158 -5.23 0.12 -1.63
CA LEU A 158 -4.84 0.99 -0.52
C LEU A 158 -3.56 1.80 -0.83
N ARG A 159 -2.56 1.17 -1.48
CA ARG A 159 -1.31 1.86 -1.85
C ARG A 159 -1.53 2.84 -3.01
N LEU A 160 -2.39 2.52 -3.96
CA LEU A 160 -2.78 3.45 -5.02
C LEU A 160 -3.59 4.62 -4.47
N ALA A 161 -4.45 4.41 -3.47
CA ALA A 161 -5.15 5.48 -2.76
C ALA A 161 -4.19 6.45 -2.09
N GLU A 162 -3.14 5.95 -1.43
CA GLU A 162 -2.06 6.78 -0.88
C GLU A 162 -1.38 7.63 -1.97
N LEU A 163 -1.00 7.01 -3.09
CA LEU A 163 -0.33 7.71 -4.20
C LEU A 163 -1.22 8.79 -4.84
N GLU A 164 -2.50 8.51 -5.06
CA GLU A 164 -3.43 9.48 -5.63
C GLU A 164 -3.73 10.64 -4.66
N LEU A 165 -3.76 10.35 -3.34
CA LEU A 165 -3.86 11.39 -2.31
C LEU A 165 -2.65 12.32 -2.30
N ILE A 166 -1.45 11.81 -2.54
CA ILE A 166 -0.23 12.65 -2.69
C ILE A 166 -0.27 13.42 -4.01
N ARG A 167 -0.72 12.77 -5.09
CA ARG A 167 -0.76 13.37 -6.43
C ARG A 167 -1.72 14.56 -6.52
N ASN A 168 -2.93 14.43 -5.97
CA ASN A 168 -3.92 15.50 -5.87
C ASN A 168 -4.90 15.22 -4.71
N PRO A 169 -4.59 15.69 -3.49
CA PRO A 169 -5.35 15.34 -2.29
C PRO A 169 -6.84 15.69 -2.38
N ALA A 170 -7.17 16.87 -2.91
CA ALA A 170 -8.54 17.38 -2.99
C ALA A 170 -9.40 16.52 -3.94
N LEU A 171 -8.88 16.25 -5.14
CA LEU A 171 -9.60 15.47 -6.14
C LEU A 171 -9.72 13.99 -5.73
N ALA A 172 -8.64 13.41 -5.19
CA ALA A 172 -8.65 12.04 -4.70
C ALA A 172 -9.66 11.85 -3.55
N ARG A 173 -9.67 12.77 -2.57
CA ARG A 173 -10.66 12.74 -1.48
C ARG A 173 -12.09 12.83 -1.99
N TYR A 174 -12.37 13.73 -2.94
CA TYR A 174 -13.68 13.85 -3.56
C TYR A 174 -14.09 12.55 -4.25
N ALA A 175 -13.20 11.98 -5.08
CA ALA A 175 -13.44 10.75 -5.81
C ALA A 175 -13.68 9.53 -4.89
N LEU A 176 -12.91 9.39 -3.81
CA LEU A 176 -13.11 8.33 -2.81
C LEU A 176 -14.42 8.49 -2.05
N ARG A 177 -14.82 9.73 -1.73
CA ARG A 177 -16.10 10.00 -1.05
C ARG A 177 -17.29 9.63 -1.93
N ASN A 178 -17.26 10.03 -3.20
CA ASN A 178 -18.33 9.70 -4.15
C ASN A 178 -18.47 8.20 -4.38
N ARG A 179 -17.37 7.44 -4.29
CA ARG A 179 -17.37 5.97 -4.38
C ARG A 179 -17.74 5.25 -3.08
N GLY A 180 -17.76 5.95 -1.94
CA GLY A 180 -17.97 5.36 -0.63
C GLY A 180 -16.71 4.77 0.03
N ASP A 181 -15.58 4.76 -0.66
CA ASP A 181 -14.32 4.15 -0.21
C ASP A 181 -13.53 5.01 0.80
N TRP A 182 -13.90 6.28 0.98
CA TRP A 182 -13.13 7.23 1.81
C TRP A 182 -12.89 6.76 3.24
N ARG A 183 -13.90 6.15 3.87
CA ARG A 183 -13.81 5.73 5.28
C ARG A 183 -12.79 4.59 5.44
N ASP A 184 -12.89 3.58 4.59
CA ASP A 184 -12.01 2.41 4.63
C ASP A 184 -10.54 2.80 4.38
N VAL A 185 -10.31 3.70 3.41
CA VAL A 185 -8.97 4.24 3.13
C VAL A 185 -8.42 5.01 4.33
N VAL A 186 -9.21 5.93 4.91
CA VAL A 186 -8.74 6.73 6.05
C VAL A 186 -8.48 5.88 7.27
N ASP A 187 -9.37 4.94 7.60
CA ASP A 187 -9.22 4.09 8.77
C ASP A 187 -7.96 3.19 8.62
N ALA A 188 -7.68 2.70 7.41
CA ALA A 188 -6.47 1.92 7.13
C ALA A 188 -5.18 2.76 7.19
N LEU A 189 -5.19 4.02 6.73
CA LEU A 189 -4.01 4.89 6.73
C LEU A 189 -3.78 5.63 8.05
N ARG A 190 -4.79 5.75 8.91
CA ARG A 190 -4.72 6.54 10.16
C ARG A 190 -3.55 6.11 11.03
N TYR A 191 -3.37 4.81 11.21
CA TYR A 191 -2.40 4.23 12.14
C TYR A 191 -1.08 3.83 11.49
N ASN A 192 -0.83 4.26 10.25
CA ASN A 192 0.46 4.04 9.59
C ASN A 192 1.28 5.34 9.65
N PRO A 193 2.19 5.48 10.63
CA PRO A 193 2.98 6.70 10.81
C PRO A 193 3.98 6.94 9.67
N GLU A 194 4.33 5.87 8.94
CA GLU A 194 5.24 5.92 7.79
C GLU A 194 4.51 6.29 6.49
N THR A 195 3.18 6.23 6.45
CA THR A 195 2.40 6.75 5.31
C THR A 195 2.67 8.24 5.19
N PHE A 196 3.02 8.69 3.97
CA PHE A 196 3.43 10.08 3.67
C PHE A 196 4.83 10.48 4.16
N ALA A 197 5.57 9.59 4.82
CA ALA A 197 6.97 9.85 5.16
C ALA A 197 7.84 9.71 3.90
N VAL A 198 8.60 10.76 3.58
CA VAL A 198 9.60 10.75 2.50
C VAL A 198 10.82 9.97 2.97
N ARG A 199 11.36 9.07 2.13
CA ARG A 199 12.70 8.52 2.33
C ARG A 199 13.72 9.28 1.47
N PRO A 200 14.91 9.60 2.02
CA PRO A 200 16.02 10.18 1.26
C PRO A 200 16.60 9.22 0.23
#